data_AF-U3TUX9-F1
#
_entry.id   AF-U3TUX9-F1
#
_cell.length_a   1.000
_cell.length_b   1.000
_cell.length_c   1.000
_cell.angle_alpha   90.00
_cell.angle_beta   90.00
_cell.angle_gamma   90.00
#
_symmetry.space_group_name_H-M   'P 1'
#
loop_
_entity.id
_entity.type
_entity.pdbx_description
1 polymer ?
#
loop_
_entity_poly.entity_id
_entity_poly.type
_entity_poly.pdbx_seq_one_letter_code
_entity_poly.pdbx_strand_id
1 'polypeptide(L)'
;MIDPALSARASPLPFAGPQRKTPAPLSVAQLPHLDYVLISHNHYDHLDRPTVKRIARRFPAAHFLVPLGMAAWCRRRGVRTVTELDWWQQVQLDDISFTAVPARHWSMRTFWDRNRSLWCGWVVRNTQLNFWFSGDSGYSDNLSAIAQRLGPFNLAALPIGAYAPKWFMRGQHMDPDQAVQLWQ
;
A
#
# COMPACT_ATOMS: atom_id res chain seq x y z
N MET A 1 -3.84 -7.82 -5.01
CA MET A 1 -4.41 -6.46 -5.09
C MET A 1 -3.67 -5.57 -4.09
N ILE A 2 -3.33 -4.34 -4.45
CA ILE A 2 -2.51 -3.45 -3.60
C ILE A 2 -3.31 -2.18 -3.30
N ASP A 3 -3.31 -1.74 -2.05
CA ASP A 3 -4.01 -0.53 -1.56
C ASP A 3 -5.45 -0.36 -2.09
N PRO A 4 -6.34 -1.35 -1.85
CA PRO A 4 -7.65 -1.38 -2.48
C PRO A 4 -8.61 -0.32 -1.93
N ALA A 5 -8.69 0.84 -2.58
CA ALA A 5 -9.67 1.90 -2.30
C ALA A 5 -10.76 2.03 -3.38
N LEU A 6 -11.84 1.27 -3.22
CA LEU A 6 -12.96 1.21 -4.18
C LEU A 6 -14.19 2.04 -3.77
N SER A 7 -14.18 2.66 -2.59
CA SER A 7 -15.26 3.55 -2.16
C SER A 7 -15.24 4.89 -2.91
N ALA A 8 -16.39 5.57 -2.92
CA ALA A 8 -16.51 6.88 -3.57
C ALA A 8 -15.71 7.99 -2.87
N ARG A 9 -15.43 7.84 -1.57
CA ARG A 9 -14.67 8.80 -0.75
C ARG A 9 -13.58 8.12 0.05
N ALA A 10 -12.42 8.77 0.13
CA ALA A 10 -11.32 8.42 1.02
C ALA A 10 -11.51 9.14 2.36
N SER A 11 -12.42 8.65 3.20
CA SER A 11 -12.83 9.36 4.43
C SER A 11 -13.39 8.41 5.49
N PRO A 12 -13.28 8.73 6.79
CA PRO A 12 -14.03 8.04 7.83
C PRO A 12 -15.54 8.35 7.79
N LEU A 13 -15.92 9.48 7.20
CA LEU A 13 -17.30 9.95 7.10
C LEU A 13 -17.86 9.67 5.70
N PRO A 14 -19.11 9.17 5.59
CA PRO A 14 -19.68 8.86 4.28
C PRO A 14 -20.06 10.11 3.47
N PHE A 15 -20.24 11.25 4.12
CA PHE A 15 -20.74 12.49 3.51
C PHE A 15 -19.68 13.60 3.34
N ALA A 16 -18.50 13.45 3.95
CA ALA A 16 -17.45 14.48 3.95
C ALA A 16 -16.09 13.88 3.59
N GLY A 17 -15.16 14.72 3.13
CA GLY A 17 -13.81 14.33 2.72
C GLY A 17 -13.66 14.04 1.22
N PRO A 18 -12.43 13.74 0.78
CA PRO A 18 -12.08 13.65 -0.64
C PRO A 18 -12.95 12.64 -1.38
N GLN A 19 -13.61 13.09 -2.44
CA GLN A 19 -14.34 12.23 -3.37
C GLN A 19 -13.45 11.91 -4.56
N ARG A 20 -13.41 10.64 -4.96
CA ARG A 20 -12.69 10.24 -6.17
C ARG A 20 -13.24 10.98 -7.39
N LYS A 21 -12.35 11.36 -8.31
CA LYS A 21 -12.71 12.10 -9.54
C LYS A 21 -13.03 11.18 -10.72
N THR A 22 -12.47 9.99 -10.72
CA THR A 22 -12.76 8.91 -11.68
C THR A 22 -13.57 7.83 -10.99
N PRO A 23 -14.48 7.09 -11.65
CA PRO A 23 -15.17 5.97 -11.03
C PRO A 23 -14.21 4.83 -10.64
N ALA A 24 -14.66 3.93 -9.75
CA ALA A 24 -13.93 2.69 -9.51
C ALA A 24 -13.99 1.83 -10.77
N PRO A 25 -12.87 1.28 -11.26
CA PRO A 25 -12.87 0.47 -12.48
C PRO A 25 -13.65 -0.84 -12.31
N LEU A 26 -13.77 -1.32 -11.06
CA LEU A 26 -14.51 -2.52 -10.69
C LEU A 26 -14.97 -2.45 -9.23
N SER A 27 -15.93 -3.30 -8.90
CA SER A 27 -16.36 -3.60 -7.54
C SER A 27 -15.75 -4.93 -7.05
N VAL A 28 -15.69 -5.13 -5.72
CA VAL A 28 -15.21 -6.38 -5.12
C VAL A 28 -16.00 -7.61 -5.62
N ALA A 29 -17.28 -7.44 -5.95
CA ALA A 29 -18.12 -8.53 -6.45
C ALA A 29 -17.71 -9.02 -7.85
N GLN A 30 -17.09 -8.15 -8.65
CA GLN A 30 -16.63 -8.46 -10.01
C GLN A 30 -15.24 -9.12 -10.04
N LEU A 31 -14.54 -9.21 -8.91
CA LEU A 31 -13.26 -9.91 -8.84
C LEU A 31 -13.50 -11.43 -8.99
N PRO A 32 -12.84 -12.11 -9.93
CA PRO A 32 -12.99 -13.56 -10.10
C PRO A 32 -12.30 -14.33 -8.96
N HIS A 33 -11.13 -13.85 -8.55
CA HIS A 33 -10.28 -14.47 -7.54
C HIS A 33 -9.46 -13.40 -6.80
N LEU A 34 -9.06 -13.68 -5.57
CA LEU A 34 -8.19 -12.81 -4.79
C LEU A 34 -7.45 -13.58 -3.69
N ASP A 35 -6.17 -13.83 -3.91
CA ASP A 35 -5.29 -14.51 -2.94
C ASP A 35 -4.66 -13.52 -1.96
N TYR A 36 -4.03 -12.47 -2.49
CA TYR A 36 -3.18 -11.58 -1.71
C TYR A 36 -3.66 -10.14 -1.78
N VAL A 37 -3.75 -9.50 -0.62
CA VAL A 37 -3.98 -8.06 -0.47
C VAL A 37 -2.80 -7.43 0.24
N LEU A 38 -2.15 -6.47 -0.40
CA LEU A 38 -1.01 -5.75 0.16
C LEU A 38 -1.47 -4.34 0.54
N ILE A 39 -1.06 -3.89 1.73
CA ILE A 39 -1.35 -2.54 2.22
C ILE A 39 -0.04 -1.81 2.49
N SER A 40 0.18 -0.65 1.90
CA SER A 40 1.40 0.15 2.14
C SER A 40 1.34 0.87 3.48
N HIS A 41 0.21 1.48 3.81
CA HIS A 41 0.03 2.28 5.02
C HIS A 41 -1.46 2.51 5.32
N ASN A 42 -1.74 3.26 6.38
CA ASN A 42 -3.08 3.32 6.95
C ASN A 42 -3.93 4.51 6.47
N HIS A 43 -3.52 5.34 5.52
CA HIS A 43 -4.36 6.46 5.06
C HIS A 43 -5.66 5.99 4.37
N TYR A 44 -6.66 6.86 4.29
CA TYR A 44 -8.02 6.48 3.89
C TYR A 44 -8.14 6.10 2.40
N ASP A 45 -7.27 6.65 1.58
CA ASP A 45 -7.13 6.40 0.14
C ASP A 45 -6.31 5.15 -0.19
N HIS A 46 -5.63 4.55 0.79
CA HIS A 46 -4.90 3.28 0.64
C HIS A 46 -5.55 2.13 1.42
N LEU A 47 -6.19 2.45 2.56
CA LEU A 47 -6.87 1.49 3.43
C LEU A 47 -8.35 1.87 3.61
N ASP A 48 -9.16 1.46 2.64
CA ASP A 48 -10.59 1.71 2.60
C ASP A 48 -11.40 0.65 3.39
N ARG A 49 -11.94 1.04 4.55
CA ARG A 49 -12.67 0.14 5.47
C ARG A 49 -13.83 -0.62 4.78
N PRO A 50 -14.75 0.03 4.05
CA PRO A 50 -15.77 -0.66 3.26
C PRO A 50 -15.20 -1.72 2.32
N THR A 51 -14.12 -1.41 1.58
CA THR A 51 -13.49 -2.37 0.66
C THR A 51 -12.89 -3.56 1.39
N VAL A 52 -12.14 -3.33 2.47
CA VAL A 52 -11.59 -4.41 3.30
C VAL A 52 -12.69 -5.33 3.83
N LYS A 53 -13.79 -4.78 4.36
CA LYS A 53 -14.93 -5.59 4.85
C LYS A 53 -15.59 -6.39 3.74
N ARG A 54 -15.72 -5.84 2.53
CA ARG A 54 -16.27 -6.55 1.37
C ARG A 54 -15.35 -7.69 0.93
N ILE A 55 -14.04 -7.44 0.86
CA ILE A 55 -13.04 -8.47 0.52
C ILE A 55 -13.08 -9.59 1.54
N ALA A 56 -13.00 -9.29 2.84
CA ALA A 56 -13.00 -10.28 3.90
C ALA A 56 -14.24 -11.20 3.89
N ARG A 57 -15.39 -10.69 3.44
CA ARG A 57 -16.62 -11.49 3.29
C ARG A 57 -16.62 -12.34 2.02
N ARG A 58 -16.17 -11.77 0.89
CA ARG A 58 -16.22 -12.42 -0.43
C ARG A 58 -15.12 -13.46 -0.60
N PHE A 59 -13.92 -13.16 -0.09
CA PHE A 59 -12.69 -13.93 -0.20
C PHE A 59 -12.12 -14.19 1.21
N PRO A 60 -12.77 -15.04 2.01
CA PRO A 60 -12.34 -15.27 3.40
C PRO A 60 -10.96 -15.94 3.51
N ALA A 61 -10.47 -16.55 2.43
CA ALA A 61 -9.12 -17.12 2.34
C ALA A 61 -8.05 -16.09 1.93
N ALA A 62 -8.44 -14.88 1.52
CA ALA A 62 -7.48 -13.86 1.09
C ALA A 62 -6.53 -13.49 2.24
N HIS A 63 -5.24 -13.53 1.96
CA HIS A 63 -4.16 -13.23 2.88
C HIS A 63 -3.80 -11.75 2.77
N PHE A 64 -3.92 -11.03 3.90
CA PHE A 64 -3.53 -9.63 3.97
C PHE A 64 -2.08 -9.50 4.45
N LEU A 65 -1.24 -8.87 3.65
CA LEU A 65 0.12 -8.47 3.96
C LEU A 65 0.09 -6.99 4.33
N VAL A 66 0.43 -6.68 5.58
CA VAL A 66 0.29 -5.33 6.12
C VAL A 66 1.56 -4.88 6.86
N PRO A 67 1.79 -3.57 6.98
CA PRO A 67 2.89 -3.03 7.78
C PRO A 67 2.66 -3.26 9.27
N LEU A 68 3.75 -3.23 10.04
CA LEU A 68 3.74 -3.30 11.51
C LEU A 68 2.67 -2.41 12.16
N GLY A 69 1.92 -2.95 13.12
CA GLY A 69 0.84 -2.27 13.84
C GLY A 69 -0.55 -2.31 13.19
N MET A 70 -0.74 -2.97 12.04
CA MET A 70 -2.01 -2.94 11.28
C MET A 70 -2.85 -4.22 11.37
N ALA A 71 -2.30 -5.34 11.82
CA ALA A 71 -3.00 -6.63 11.83
C ALA A 71 -4.26 -6.61 12.70
N ALA A 72 -4.18 -5.99 13.88
CA ALA A 72 -5.34 -5.86 14.78
C ALA A 72 -6.48 -5.05 14.12
N TRP A 73 -6.14 -4.03 13.31
CA TRP A 73 -7.14 -3.26 12.56
C TRP A 73 -7.85 -4.14 11.53
N CYS A 74 -7.11 -4.95 10.77
CA CYS A 74 -7.65 -5.86 9.76
C CYS A 74 -8.53 -6.96 10.38
N ARG A 75 -8.04 -7.63 11.44
CA ARG A 75 -8.77 -8.70 12.13
C ARG A 75 -10.11 -8.22 12.69
N ARG A 76 -10.15 -7.04 13.31
CA ARG A 76 -11.41 -6.42 13.79
C ARG A 76 -12.44 -6.16 12.67
N ARG A 77 -12.04 -6.23 11.40
CA ARG A 77 -12.91 -6.03 10.23
C ARG A 77 -13.22 -7.32 9.48
N GLY A 78 -12.86 -8.47 10.05
CA GLY A 78 -13.21 -9.80 9.56
C GLY A 78 -12.14 -10.48 8.71
N VAL A 79 -10.96 -9.87 8.53
CA VAL A 79 -9.85 -10.52 7.83
C VAL A 79 -9.31 -11.65 8.69
N ARG A 80 -9.30 -12.88 8.16
CA ARG A 80 -8.90 -14.10 8.89
C ARG A 80 -7.38 -14.27 8.91
N THR A 81 -6.74 -14.14 7.75
CA THR A 81 -5.31 -14.36 7.57
C THR A 81 -4.61 -13.02 7.35
N VAL A 82 -3.72 -12.67 8.27
CA VAL A 82 -2.95 -11.42 8.21
C VAL A 82 -1.52 -11.69 8.62
N THR A 83 -0.56 -11.34 7.76
CA THR A 83 0.86 -11.25 8.08
C THR A 83 1.24 -9.79 8.22
N GLU A 84 1.90 -9.48 9.33
CA GLU A 84 2.39 -8.16 9.65
C GLU A 84 3.92 -8.15 9.48
N LEU A 85 4.45 -7.16 8.77
CA LEU A 85 5.87 -7.06 8.44
C LEU A 85 6.42 -5.68 8.81
N ASP A 86 7.59 -5.67 9.43
CA ASP A 86 8.47 -4.51 9.53
C ASP A 86 9.34 -4.39 8.28
N TRP A 87 10.00 -3.24 8.08
CA TRP A 87 10.90 -3.05 6.95
C TRP A 87 11.99 -4.13 6.88
N TRP A 88 12.27 -4.57 5.66
CA TRP A 88 13.20 -5.65 5.32
C TRP A 88 12.77 -7.04 5.79
N GLN A 89 11.64 -7.17 6.49
CA GLN A 89 11.05 -8.47 6.73
C GLN A 89 10.38 -8.99 5.46
N GLN A 90 10.51 -10.30 5.29
CA GLN A 90 10.02 -11.01 4.13
C GLN A 90 9.20 -12.21 4.60
N VAL A 91 8.16 -12.54 3.84
CA VAL A 91 7.45 -13.81 3.96
C VAL A 91 7.40 -14.48 2.60
N GLN A 92 7.61 -15.79 2.59
CA GLN A 92 7.39 -16.64 1.43
C GLN A 92 6.01 -17.27 1.57
N LEU A 93 5.15 -17.08 0.58
CA LEU A 93 3.84 -17.74 0.47
C LEU A 93 3.77 -18.37 -0.91
N ASP A 94 3.64 -19.69 -0.95
CA ASP A 94 3.79 -20.50 -2.17
C ASP A 94 5.14 -20.23 -2.87
N ASP A 95 5.13 -19.93 -4.17
CA ASP A 95 6.29 -19.56 -4.97
C ASP A 95 6.55 -18.05 -5.01
N ILE A 96 5.84 -17.27 -4.19
CA ILE A 96 5.92 -15.80 -4.15
C ILE A 96 6.54 -15.31 -2.83
N SER A 97 7.56 -14.48 -2.96
CA SER A 97 8.13 -13.73 -1.85
C SER A 97 7.53 -12.33 -1.77
N PHE A 98 7.21 -11.89 -0.56
CA PHE A 98 6.71 -10.56 -0.25
C PHE A 98 7.63 -9.91 0.77
N THR A 99 8.27 -8.81 0.40
CA THR A 99 9.16 -8.04 1.29
C THR A 99 8.59 -6.66 1.52
N ALA A 100 8.41 -6.28 2.79
CA ALA A 100 8.09 -4.90 3.14
C ALA A 100 9.38 -4.07 3.07
N VAL A 101 9.38 -2.99 2.30
CA VAL A 101 10.56 -2.13 2.12
C VAL A 101 10.31 -0.72 2.65
N PRO A 102 11.35 0.03 3.07
CA PRO A 102 11.18 1.39 3.55
C PRO A 102 10.52 2.30 2.53
N ALA A 103 9.77 3.27 3.03
CA ALA A 103 9.25 4.41 2.27
C ALA A 103 9.42 5.69 3.11
N ARG A 104 9.55 6.84 2.45
CA ARG A 104 9.59 8.14 3.13
C ARG A 104 8.17 8.70 3.24
N HIS A 105 7.44 8.24 4.24
CA HIS A 105 6.05 8.64 4.46
C HIS A 105 5.70 8.63 5.95
N TRP A 106 4.41 8.56 6.27
CA TRP A 106 3.85 8.56 7.62
C TRP A 106 2.53 7.80 7.64
N SER A 107 1.92 7.67 8.82
CA SER A 107 0.61 7.03 8.95
C SER A 107 -0.28 7.80 9.93
N MET A 108 -1.58 7.86 9.67
CA MET A 108 -2.60 8.42 10.56
C MET A 108 -4.01 8.11 10.05
N ARG A 109 -4.93 7.78 10.96
CA ARG A 109 -6.37 7.64 10.66
C ARG A 109 -7.24 8.49 11.57
N THR A 110 -6.80 8.73 12.79
CA THR A 110 -7.50 9.50 13.80
C THR A 110 -6.58 10.57 14.34
N PHE A 111 -7.12 11.54 15.07
CA PHE A 111 -6.31 12.61 15.66
C PHE A 111 -5.23 12.13 16.64
N TRP A 112 -5.30 10.87 17.10
CA TRP A 112 -4.47 10.32 18.19
C TRP A 112 -3.59 9.13 17.79
N ASP A 113 -3.51 8.80 16.50
CA ASP A 113 -2.80 7.60 16.04
C ASP A 113 -1.70 7.85 15.00
N ARG A 114 -1.23 9.10 14.90
CA ARG A 114 -0.12 9.45 14.02
C ARG A 114 1.10 8.57 14.33
N ASN A 115 1.61 7.91 13.29
CA ASN A 115 2.76 7.01 13.31
C ASN A 115 2.66 5.84 14.32
N ARG A 116 1.44 5.45 14.73
CA ARG A 116 1.23 4.26 15.58
C ARG A 116 1.19 2.95 14.80
N SER A 117 1.20 3.03 13.48
CA SER A 117 1.47 1.91 12.57
C SER A 117 2.54 2.31 11.55
N LEU A 118 3.23 1.33 11.00
CA LEU A 118 4.24 1.53 9.98
C LEU A 118 3.61 1.91 8.63
N TRP A 119 4.45 2.40 7.73
CA TRP A 119 4.20 2.61 6.30
C TRP A 119 5.34 1.94 5.54
N CYS A 120 5.07 1.38 4.36
CA CYS A 120 6.09 0.67 3.58
C CYS A 120 5.78 0.69 2.08
N GLY A 121 6.79 0.39 1.27
CA GLY A 121 6.60 -0.18 -0.05
C GLY A 121 6.58 -1.71 0.02
N TRP A 122 6.30 -2.34 -1.12
CA TRP A 122 6.30 -3.79 -1.28
C TRP A 122 7.17 -4.21 -2.45
N VAL A 123 8.05 -5.18 -2.22
CA VAL A 123 8.67 -5.97 -3.28
C VAL A 123 7.97 -7.32 -3.34
N VAL A 124 7.47 -7.67 -4.52
CA VAL A 124 6.80 -8.95 -4.80
C VAL A 124 7.60 -9.68 -5.85
N ARG A 125 8.12 -10.87 -5.51
CA ARG A 125 9.01 -11.60 -6.39
C ARG A 125 8.65 -13.07 -6.49
N ASN A 126 8.61 -13.57 -7.72
CA ASN A 126 8.58 -14.99 -8.05
C ASN A 126 9.66 -15.28 -9.11
N THR A 127 9.57 -16.42 -9.80
CA THR A 127 10.56 -16.83 -10.81
C THR A 127 10.59 -15.93 -12.05
N GLN A 128 9.52 -15.19 -12.35
CA GLN A 128 9.35 -14.39 -13.56
C GLN A 128 9.21 -12.88 -13.29
N LEU A 129 8.71 -12.52 -12.12
CA LEU A 129 8.39 -11.16 -11.72
C LEU A 129 9.29 -10.75 -10.56
N ASN A 130 9.85 -9.55 -10.64
CA ASN A 130 10.43 -8.85 -9.51
C ASN A 130 9.87 -7.42 -9.53
N PHE A 131 8.73 -7.27 -8.85
CA PHE A 131 7.90 -6.08 -8.89
C PHE A 131 8.11 -5.22 -7.65
N TRP A 132 8.32 -3.91 -7.84
CA TRP A 132 8.40 -2.96 -6.74
C TRP A 132 7.23 -1.96 -6.77
N PHE A 133 6.45 -1.95 -5.69
CA PHE A 133 5.50 -0.88 -5.38
C PHE A 133 6.09 -0.01 -4.27
N SER A 134 6.32 1.28 -4.51
CA SER A 134 6.94 2.13 -3.49
C SER A 134 5.99 2.52 -2.36
N GLY A 135 4.68 2.37 -2.56
CA GLY A 135 3.68 3.08 -1.76
C GLY A 135 3.79 4.59 -1.96
N ASP A 136 3.07 5.34 -1.13
CA ASP A 136 3.34 6.77 -1.00
C ASP A 136 4.71 6.97 -0.38
N SER A 137 5.55 7.75 -1.06
CA SER A 137 6.89 8.07 -0.59
C SER A 137 7.33 9.40 -1.17
N GLY A 138 8.01 10.21 -0.36
CA GLY A 138 8.87 11.27 -0.86
C GLY A 138 10.17 10.70 -1.42
N TYR A 139 10.90 11.47 -2.23
CA TYR A 139 12.21 11.06 -2.71
C TYR A 139 13.22 11.01 -1.56
N SER A 140 14.10 10.01 -1.59
CA SER A 140 15.24 9.86 -0.68
C SER A 140 16.28 8.95 -1.29
N ASP A 141 17.55 9.29 -1.13
CA ASP A 141 18.67 8.46 -1.59
C ASP A 141 18.63 7.05 -0.95
N ASN A 142 18.03 6.92 0.23
CA ASN A 142 17.84 5.64 0.91
C ASN A 142 16.94 4.65 0.13
N LEU A 143 16.13 5.13 -0.81
CA LEU A 143 15.32 4.25 -1.66
C LEU A 143 16.20 3.45 -2.64
N SER A 144 17.37 3.97 -3.03
CA SER A 144 18.31 3.24 -3.90
C SER A 144 18.85 1.95 -3.25
N ALA A 145 18.91 1.91 -1.91
CA ALA A 145 19.29 0.71 -1.16
C ALA A 145 18.32 -0.47 -1.40
N ILE A 146 17.07 -0.19 -1.77
CA ILE A 146 16.08 -1.23 -2.12
C ILE A 146 16.50 -1.90 -3.43
N ALA A 147 16.84 -1.13 -4.46
CA ALA A 147 17.31 -1.65 -5.74
C ALA A 147 18.63 -2.41 -5.60
N GLN A 148 19.56 -1.92 -4.78
CA GLN A 148 20.83 -2.62 -4.51
C GLN A 148 20.64 -3.98 -3.84
N ARG A 149 19.64 -4.12 -2.96
CA ARG A 149 19.40 -5.35 -2.19
C ARG A 149 18.51 -6.36 -2.91
N LEU A 150 17.49 -5.86 -3.62
CA LEU A 150 16.39 -6.68 -4.11
C LEU A 150 16.21 -6.64 -5.64
N GLY A 151 16.95 -5.78 -6.34
CA GLY A 151 16.92 -5.67 -7.79
C GLY A 151 17.68 -6.81 -8.51
N PRO A 152 17.75 -6.73 -9.86
CA PRO A 152 17.05 -5.75 -10.70
C PRO A 152 15.54 -6.00 -10.71
N PHE A 153 14.75 -4.92 -10.72
CA PHE A 153 13.30 -4.99 -10.87
C PHE A 153 12.94 -4.97 -12.35
N ASN A 154 11.93 -5.74 -12.73
CA ASN A 154 11.39 -5.74 -14.10
C ASN A 154 10.04 -5.04 -14.23
N LEU A 155 9.46 -4.61 -13.11
CA LEU A 155 8.28 -3.76 -13.06
C LEU A 155 8.32 -2.89 -11.80
N ALA A 156 7.94 -1.62 -11.92
CA ALA A 156 7.72 -0.75 -10.77
C ALA A 156 6.41 0.04 -10.89
N ALA A 157 5.79 0.29 -9.74
CA ALA A 157 4.65 1.19 -9.59
C ALA A 157 5.04 2.30 -8.61
N LEU A 158 5.29 3.48 -9.16
CA LEU A 158 5.76 4.67 -8.45
C LEU A 158 4.70 5.79 -8.51
N PRO A 159 4.44 6.51 -7.41
CA PRO A 159 3.47 7.60 -7.38
C PRO A 159 3.99 8.82 -8.14
N ILE A 160 3.11 9.48 -8.89
CA ILE A 160 3.39 10.72 -9.64
C ILE A 160 2.43 11.86 -9.28
N GLY A 161 1.56 11.65 -8.29
CA GLY A 161 0.49 12.57 -7.87
C GLY A 161 0.72 13.13 -6.47
N ALA A 162 -0.19 14.01 -6.03
CA ALA A 162 -0.18 14.60 -4.68
C ALA A 162 1.13 15.32 -4.28
N TYR A 163 1.92 15.81 -5.23
CA TYR A 163 3.23 16.43 -4.95
C TYR A 163 3.18 17.96 -4.72
N ALA A 164 2.00 18.59 -4.81
CA ALA A 164 1.84 20.05 -4.74
C ALA A 164 1.06 20.51 -3.49
N PRO A 165 1.43 21.68 -2.90
CA PRO A 165 2.59 22.51 -3.23
C PRO A 165 3.91 21.85 -2.78
N LYS A 166 4.96 21.95 -3.61
CA LYS A 166 6.22 21.18 -3.43
C LYS A 166 6.87 21.38 -2.06
N TRP A 167 6.87 22.60 -1.53
CA TRP A 167 7.51 22.91 -0.23
C TRP A 167 6.92 22.08 0.93
N PHE A 168 5.63 21.74 0.84
CA PHE A 168 4.91 20.97 1.86
C PHE A 168 4.96 19.47 1.57
N MET A 169 4.73 19.07 0.32
CA MET A 169 4.56 17.65 -0.04
C MET A 169 5.87 16.89 -0.27
N ARG A 170 6.99 17.55 -0.60
CA ARG A 170 8.27 16.88 -0.95
C ARG A 170 8.81 15.91 0.12
N GLY A 171 8.40 16.10 1.37
CA GLY A 171 8.81 15.24 2.48
C GLY A 171 8.11 13.87 2.50
N GLN A 172 7.03 13.72 1.73
CA GLN A 172 6.14 12.56 1.82
C GLN A 172 5.57 12.08 0.46
N HIS A 173 5.66 12.86 -0.62
CA HIS A 173 5.31 12.45 -1.99
C HIS A 173 6.37 12.89 -3.00
N MET A 174 6.71 11.97 -3.91
CA MET A 174 7.51 12.24 -5.09
C MET A 174 6.70 13.01 -6.13
N ASP A 175 7.38 13.90 -6.85
CA ASP A 175 6.86 14.43 -8.12
C ASP A 175 7.22 13.50 -9.29
N PRO A 176 6.68 13.73 -10.50
CA PRO A 176 6.95 12.86 -11.64
C PRO A 176 8.43 12.75 -12.00
N ASP A 177 9.20 13.84 -11.88
CA ASP A 177 10.63 13.86 -12.18
C ASP A 177 11.40 12.96 -11.21
N GLN A 178 11.07 13.05 -9.91
CA GLN A 178 11.64 12.18 -8.88
C GLN A 178 11.26 10.71 -9.06
N ALA A 179 10.04 10.42 -9.53
CA ALA A 179 9.62 9.05 -9.82
C ALA A 179 10.42 8.46 -10.99
N VAL A 180 10.67 9.24 -12.05
CA VAL A 180 11.54 8.83 -13.17
C VAL A 180 12.98 8.66 -12.69
N GLN A 181 13.51 9.60 -11.90
CA GLN A 181 14.84 9.52 -11.33
C GLN A 181 15.04 8.29 -10.44
N LEU A 182 14.01 7.86 -9.70
CA LEU A 182 14.07 6.67 -8.87
C LEU A 182 14.03 5.37 -9.68
N TRP A 183 13.35 5.37 -10.83
CA TRP A 183 13.27 4.23 -11.72
C TRP A 183 14.59 3.96 -12.46
N GLN A 184 15.35 5.02 -12.75
CA GLN A 184 16.65 4.97 -13.41
C GLN A 184 17.76 4.44 -12.49
#